data_AF-A0AAT9SP16-F1
#
_entry.id   AF-A0AAT9SP16-F1
#
_cell.length_a   1.000
_cell.length_b   1.000
_cell.length_c   1.000
_cell.angle_alpha   90.00
_cell.angle_beta   90.00
_cell.angle_gamma   90.00
#
_symmetry.space_group_name_H-M   'P 1'
#
loop_
_entity.id
_entity.type
_entity.pdbx_description
1 polymer ?
#
loop_
_entity_poly.entity_id
_entity_poly.type
_entity_poly.pdbx_seq_one_letter_code
_entity_poly.pdbx_strand_id
1 'polypeptide(L)'
;MSASKSPQVRLSFQWQTPHSKECYVAICEAVELGYNTNDAILAALPQFSVNRLVLGLDKLLAAGMAHLNMSTLSIDTDMRIVEALAAGQALELPLEAEQLQRNDPLLCKILQGIGVQNPSGALSLLRPKVEVI
;
A
#
# COMPACT_ATOMS: atom_id res chain seq x y z
N MET A 1 36.51 0.62 -17.70
CA MET A 1 35.97 1.60 -16.74
C MET A 1 34.49 1.71 -16.99
N SER A 2 33.68 0.99 -16.21
CA SER A 2 32.23 0.89 -16.41
C SER A 2 31.60 2.18 -15.92
N ALA A 3 30.95 2.92 -16.81
CA ALA A 3 30.14 4.08 -16.44
C ALA A 3 29.02 3.60 -15.50
N SER A 4 29.17 3.89 -14.21
CA SER A 4 28.10 3.82 -13.23
C SER A 4 27.02 4.77 -13.69
N LYS A 5 26.00 4.27 -14.38
CA LYS A 5 24.78 5.04 -14.64
C LYS A 5 24.18 5.38 -13.28
N SER A 6 24.33 6.63 -12.87
CA SER A 6 23.72 7.22 -11.69
C SER A 6 22.21 6.95 -11.70
N PRO A 7 21.56 6.82 -10.53
CA PRO A 7 20.10 6.77 -10.46
C PRO A 7 19.53 8.00 -11.17
N GLN A 8 18.70 7.77 -12.18
CA GLN A 8 18.14 8.85 -13.00
C GLN A 8 16.80 9.32 -12.44
N VAL A 9 16.16 8.49 -11.61
CA VAL A 9 14.81 8.73 -11.11
C VAL A 9 14.63 8.21 -9.69
N ARG A 10 13.90 9.00 -8.90
CA ARG A 10 13.37 8.64 -7.59
C ARG A 10 11.88 8.30 -7.72
N LEU A 11 11.54 7.04 -7.46
CA LEU A 11 10.16 6.56 -7.39
C LEU A 11 9.72 6.55 -5.93
N SER A 12 8.74 7.37 -5.58
CA SER A 12 8.11 7.39 -4.26
C SER A 12 6.63 7.04 -4.37
N PHE A 13 6.01 6.66 -3.26
CA PHE A 13 4.59 6.31 -3.22
C PHE A 13 3.88 7.11 -2.15
N GLN A 14 2.61 7.41 -2.40
CA GLN A 14 1.73 8.09 -1.47
C GLN A 14 0.38 7.39 -1.43
N TRP A 15 -0.33 7.44 -0.32
CA TRP A 15 -1.70 6.96 -0.29
C TRP A 15 -2.56 7.69 -1.33
N GLN A 16 -3.28 6.93 -2.16
CA GLN A 16 -4.17 7.49 -3.17
C GLN A 16 -5.29 8.32 -2.52
N THR A 17 -5.69 7.96 -1.29
CA THR A 17 -6.68 8.66 -0.48
C THR A 17 -6.07 9.09 0.86
N PRO A 18 -5.45 10.28 0.94
CA PRO A 18 -4.71 10.73 2.13
C PRO A 18 -5.56 10.76 3.40
N HIS A 19 -6.84 11.12 3.29
CA HIS A 19 -7.78 11.16 4.41
C HIS A 19 -8.14 9.78 4.97
N SER A 20 -7.88 8.71 4.21
CA SER A 20 -8.17 7.33 4.63
C SER A 20 -6.95 6.60 5.19
N LYS A 21 -5.74 7.19 5.08
CA LYS A 21 -4.49 6.54 5.49
C LYS A 21 -4.52 6.04 6.94
N GLU A 22 -4.99 6.88 7.85
CA GLU A 22 -5.02 6.59 9.29
C GLU A 22 -6.00 5.46 9.60
N CYS A 23 -7.07 5.37 8.81
CA CYS A 23 -8.05 4.30 8.93
C CYS A 23 -7.45 2.97 8.48
N TYR A 24 -6.76 2.94 7.33
CA TYR A 24 -6.11 1.72 6.84
C TYR A 24 -5.08 1.17 7.82
N VAL A 25 -4.17 2.03 8.28
CA VAL A 25 -3.12 1.65 9.24
C VAL A 25 -3.74 1.16 10.54
N ALA A 26 -4.71 1.89 11.10
CA ALA A 26 -5.35 1.49 12.34
C ALA A 26 -6.12 0.17 12.23
N ILE A 27 -6.78 -0.10 11.09
CA ILE A 27 -7.42 -1.39 10.83
C ILE A 27 -6.35 -2.49 10.77
N CYS A 28 -5.24 -2.26 10.07
CA CYS A 28 -4.17 -3.26 9.95
C CYS A 28 -3.57 -3.60 11.32
N GLU A 29 -3.24 -2.57 12.11
CA GLU A 29 -2.73 -2.73 13.48
C GLU A 29 -3.73 -3.44 14.39
N ALA A 30 -5.02 -3.08 14.33
CA ALA A 30 -6.06 -3.72 15.14
C ALA A 30 -6.16 -5.23 14.84
N VAL A 31 -6.11 -5.61 13.57
CA VAL A 31 -6.14 -7.03 13.18
C VAL A 31 -4.87 -7.76 13.61
N GLU A 32 -3.68 -7.14 13.47
CA GLU A 32 -2.42 -7.72 13.96
C GLU A 32 -2.43 -7.95 15.48
N LEU A 33 -3.12 -7.10 16.24
CA LEU A 33 -3.33 -7.24 17.68
C LEU A 33 -4.42 -8.25 18.05
N GLY A 34 -5.08 -8.89 17.07
CA GLY A 34 -6.10 -9.91 17.27
C GLY A 34 -7.54 -9.40 17.28
N TYR A 35 -7.78 -8.11 17.02
CA TYR A 35 -9.13 -7.58 16.80
C TYR A 35 -9.56 -7.88 15.37
N ASN A 36 -9.94 -9.14 15.13
CA ASN A 36 -10.18 -9.70 13.80
C ASN A 36 -11.67 -9.91 13.48
N THR A 37 -12.59 -9.36 14.27
CA THR A 37 -14.03 -9.37 13.96
C THR A 37 -14.55 -7.95 13.83
N ASN A 38 -15.68 -7.76 13.15
CA ASN A 38 -16.29 -6.44 13.00
C ASN A 38 -16.53 -5.76 14.36
N ASP A 39 -17.10 -6.50 15.33
CA ASP A 39 -17.36 -5.98 16.68
C ASP A 39 -16.06 -5.65 17.42
N ALA A 40 -15.02 -6.48 17.27
CA ALA A 40 -13.72 -6.25 17.89
C ALA A 40 -13.03 -5.00 17.30
N ILE A 41 -13.11 -4.78 15.99
CA ILE A 41 -12.57 -3.59 15.32
C ILE A 41 -13.32 -2.34 15.76
N LEU A 42 -14.66 -2.39 15.79
CA LEU A 42 -15.48 -1.26 16.25
C LEU A 42 -15.18 -0.90 17.71
N ALA A 43 -14.94 -1.89 18.57
CA ALA A 43 -14.57 -1.67 19.96
C ALA A 43 -13.14 -1.15 20.12
N ALA A 44 -12.19 -1.61 19.29
CA ALA A 44 -10.79 -1.20 19.33
C ALA A 44 -10.53 0.19 18.75
N LEU A 45 -11.38 0.64 17.81
CA LEU A 45 -11.19 1.87 17.04
C LEU A 45 -12.33 2.89 17.20
N PRO A 46 -12.70 3.28 18.44
CA PRO A 46 -13.83 4.17 18.70
C PRO A 46 -13.64 5.61 18.16
N GLN A 47 -12.40 5.99 17.82
CA GLN A 47 -12.07 7.29 17.23
C GLN A 47 -12.54 7.46 15.79
N PHE A 48 -12.86 6.37 15.09
CA PHE A 48 -13.38 6.41 13.73
C PHE A 48 -14.89 6.16 13.74
N SER A 49 -15.61 6.85 12.85
CA SER A 49 -17.02 6.54 12.62
C SER A 49 -17.15 5.17 11.95
N VAL A 50 -18.25 4.47 12.24
CA VAL A 50 -18.58 3.17 11.61
C VAL A 50 -18.45 3.25 10.08
N ASN A 51 -19.01 4.31 9.47
CA ASN A 51 -18.93 4.52 8.03
C ASN A 51 -17.48 4.64 7.53
N ARG A 52 -16.59 5.29 8.28
CA ARG A 52 -15.17 5.43 7.90
C ARG A 52 -14.42 4.11 7.99
N LEU A 53 -14.75 3.28 8.98
CA LEU A 53 -14.19 1.93 9.12
C LEU A 53 -14.68 1.01 8.00
N VAL A 54 -15.98 1.03 7.70
CA VAL A 54 -16.57 0.24 6.59
C VAL A 54 -15.93 0.63 5.26
N LEU A 55 -15.86 1.92 4.93
CA LEU A 55 -15.20 2.39 3.71
C LEU A 55 -13.71 2.05 3.66
N GLY A 56 -13.05 2.00 4.83
CA GLY A 56 -11.66 1.59 4.97
C GLY A 56 -11.47 0.12 4.62
N LEU A 57 -12.29 -0.73 5.25
CA LEU A 57 -12.32 -2.18 5.05
C LEU A 57 -12.67 -2.55 3.61
N ASP A 58 -13.71 -1.94 3.04
CA ASP A 58 -14.13 -2.19 1.66
C ASP A 58 -13.00 -1.95 0.67
N LYS A 59 -12.21 -0.89 0.88
CA LYS A 59 -11.04 -0.60 0.03
C LYS A 59 -9.90 -1.58 0.24
N LEU A 60 -9.61 -1.98 1.48
CA LEU A 60 -8.60 -3.00 1.75
C LEU A 60 -8.99 -4.35 1.14
N LEU A 61 -10.26 -4.73 1.24
CA LEU A 61 -10.81 -5.94 0.61
C LEU A 61 -10.75 -5.85 -0.92
N ALA A 62 -11.16 -4.72 -1.51
CA ALA A 62 -11.10 -4.50 -2.95
C ALA A 62 -9.67 -4.50 -3.49
N ALA A 63 -8.71 -4.03 -2.70
CA ALA A 63 -7.28 -4.09 -3.00
C ALA A 63 -6.68 -5.50 -2.82
N GLY A 64 -7.42 -6.46 -2.25
CA GLY A 64 -6.88 -7.77 -1.88
C GLY A 64 -5.81 -7.67 -0.78
N MET A 65 -5.88 -6.63 0.05
CA MET A 65 -4.97 -6.34 1.15
C MET A 65 -5.55 -6.70 2.53
N ALA A 66 -6.85 -6.97 2.56
CA ALA A 66 -7.52 -7.64 3.66
C ALA A 66 -8.37 -8.78 3.08
N HIS A 67 -8.60 -9.80 3.88
CA HIS A 67 -9.38 -10.99 3.52
C HIS A 67 -10.34 -11.33 4.67
N LEU A 68 -11.59 -11.63 4.33
CA LEU A 68 -12.62 -12.01 5.30
C LEU A 68 -12.94 -13.49 5.15
N ASN A 69 -12.58 -14.29 6.14
CA ASN A 69 -12.81 -15.74 6.18
C ASN A 69 -13.68 -16.09 7.38
N MET A 70 -14.88 -16.62 7.17
CA MET A 70 -15.79 -17.07 8.24
C MET A 70 -15.92 -16.04 9.38
N SER A 71 -16.15 -14.78 9.03
CA SER A 71 -16.26 -13.62 9.96
C SER A 71 -14.96 -13.21 10.67
N THR A 72 -13.81 -13.76 10.25
CA THR A 72 -12.48 -13.37 10.72
C THR A 72 -11.75 -12.59 9.64
N LEU A 73 -11.34 -11.37 9.97
CA LEU A 73 -10.55 -10.50 9.13
C LEU A 73 -9.07 -10.84 9.29
N SER A 74 -8.35 -10.96 8.18
CA SER A 74 -6.90 -11.10 8.13
C SER A 74 -6.31 -10.08 7.16
N ILE A 75 -5.12 -9.58 7.46
CA ILE A 75 -4.40 -8.63 6.61
C ILE A 75 -3.38 -9.38 5.76
N ASP A 76 -3.25 -8.96 4.51
CA ASP A 76 -2.23 -9.51 3.61
C ASP A 76 -0.82 -9.05 4.01
N THR A 77 0.17 -9.92 3.85
CA THR A 77 1.57 -9.61 4.17
C THR A 77 2.12 -8.44 3.35
N ASP A 78 1.57 -8.22 2.17
CA ASP A 78 1.94 -7.10 1.29
C ASP A 78 1.71 -5.74 1.95
N MET A 79 0.78 -5.63 2.91
CA MET A 79 0.50 -4.34 3.56
C MET A 79 1.70 -3.74 4.27
N ARG A 80 2.63 -4.55 4.78
CA ARG A 80 3.86 -4.04 5.40
C ARG A 80 4.73 -3.29 4.40
N ILE A 81 4.83 -3.82 3.18
CA ILE A 81 5.57 -3.16 2.10
C ILE A 81 4.82 -1.91 1.65
N VAL A 82 3.48 -1.99 1.50
CA VAL A 82 2.63 -0.86 1.12
C VAL A 82 2.77 0.31 2.10
N GLU A 83 2.71 0.04 3.40
CA GLU A 83 2.88 1.05 4.45
C GLU A 83 4.28 1.67 4.43
N ALA A 84 5.32 0.85 4.26
CA ALA A 84 6.69 1.34 4.20
C ALA A 84 6.95 2.24 2.98
N LEU A 85 6.42 1.86 1.81
CA LEU A 85 6.44 2.68 0.60
C LEU A 85 5.69 4.00 0.81
N ALA A 86 4.50 3.95 1.42
CA ALA A 86 3.68 5.13 1.71
C ALA A 86 4.28 6.06 2.78
N ALA A 87 5.11 5.52 3.69
CA ALA A 87 5.84 6.28 4.69
C ALA A 87 7.01 7.10 4.11
N GLY A 88 7.23 7.01 2.79
CA GLY A 88 8.25 7.79 2.09
C GLY A 88 9.51 7.01 1.76
N GLN A 89 9.51 5.67 1.87
CA GLN A 89 10.57 4.87 1.27
C GLN A 89 10.53 5.04 -0.25
N ALA A 90 11.53 5.74 -0.77
CA ALA A 90 11.71 5.96 -2.19
C ALA A 90 12.71 4.95 -2.76
N LEU A 91 12.45 4.52 -3.99
CA LEU A 91 13.32 3.66 -4.76
C LEU A 91 14.10 4.52 -5.76
N GLU A 92 15.42 4.44 -5.71
CA GLU A 92 16.30 5.05 -6.71
C GLU A 92 16.52 4.05 -7.84
N LEU A 93 16.09 4.41 -9.04
CA LEU A 93 16.08 3.51 -10.20
C LEU A 93 16.96 4.07 -11.32
N PRO A 94 17.78 3.23 -11.99
CA PRO A 94 18.56 3.63 -13.15
C PRO A 94 17.70 3.58 -14.42
N LEU A 95 16.56 4.28 -14.41
CA LEU A 95 15.56 4.30 -15.48
C LEU A 95 15.19 5.75 -15.82
N GLU A 96 14.81 6.02 -17.06
CA GLU A 96 14.32 7.33 -17.48
C GLU A 96 12.88 7.55 -16.98
N ALA A 97 12.54 8.78 -16.56
CA ALA A 97 11.23 9.07 -15.96
C ALA A 97 10.04 8.74 -16.87
N GLU A 98 10.22 8.91 -18.18
CA GLU A 98 9.20 8.62 -19.20
C GLU A 98 8.84 7.13 -19.27
N GLN A 99 9.78 6.25 -18.89
CA GLN A 99 9.56 4.79 -18.89
C GLN A 99 8.64 4.37 -17.74
N LEU A 100 8.61 5.10 -16.63
CA LEU A 100 7.82 4.77 -15.44
C LEU A 100 6.43 5.41 -15.48
N GLN A 101 6.29 6.63 -16.00
CA GLN A 101 4.99 7.34 -16.02
C GLN A 101 3.95 6.70 -16.95
N ARG A 102 4.37 5.88 -17.91
CA ARG A 102 3.51 5.32 -18.96
C ARG A 102 3.40 3.79 -18.92
N ASN A 103 3.96 3.14 -17.89
CA ASN A 103 4.15 1.70 -17.91
C ASN A 103 3.73 1.05 -16.58
N ASP A 104 2.42 0.91 -16.39
CA ASP A 104 1.85 0.16 -15.27
C ASP A 104 2.44 -1.28 -15.16
N PRO A 105 2.67 -2.02 -16.27
CA PRO A 105 3.36 -3.31 -16.19
C PRO A 105 4.77 -3.25 -15.58
N LEU A 106 5.52 -2.16 -15.82
CA LEU A 106 6.85 -1.97 -15.25
C LEU A 106 6.77 -1.68 -13.75
N LEU A 107 5.82 -0.86 -13.31
CA LEU A 107 5.56 -0.62 -11.89
C LEU A 107 5.18 -1.91 -11.16
N CYS A 108 4.31 -2.73 -11.77
CA CYS A 108 3.98 -4.05 -11.21
C CYS A 108 5.22 -4.94 -11.06
N LYS A 109 6.11 -4.98 -12.06
CA LYS A 109 7.36 -5.74 -11.97
C LYS A 109 8.31 -5.23 -10.89
N ILE A 110 8.39 -3.91 -10.71
CA ILE A 110 9.21 -3.31 -9.64
C ILE A 110 8.66 -3.71 -8.27
N LEU A 111 7.34 -3.60 -8.09
CA LEU A 111 6.67 -4.02 -6.84
C LEU A 111 6.85 -5.52 -6.57
N GLN A 112 6.75 -6.38 -7.59
CA GLN A 112 7.08 -7.81 -7.47
C GLN A 112 8.55 -8.02 -7.08
N GLY A 113 9.46 -7.25 -7.66
CA GLY A 113 10.89 -7.33 -7.39
C GLY A 113 11.27 -6.99 -5.95
N ILE A 114 10.47 -6.17 -5.26
CA ILE A 114 10.64 -5.85 -3.83
C ILE A 114 9.82 -6.75 -2.91
N GLY A 115 9.11 -7.74 -3.45
CA GLY A 115 8.40 -8.76 -2.67
C GLY A 115 6.89 -8.60 -2.56
N VAL A 116 6.26 -7.64 -3.26
CA VAL A 116 4.79 -7.50 -3.28
C VAL A 116 4.18 -8.59 -4.16
N GLN A 117 3.31 -9.43 -3.59
CA GLN A 117 2.65 -10.53 -4.29
C GLN A 117 1.48 -10.05 -5.16
N ASN A 118 0.74 -9.04 -4.72
CA ASN A 118 -0.37 -8.39 -5.40
C ASN A 118 -0.08 -6.90 -5.71
N PRO A 119 0.73 -6.61 -6.75
CA PRO A 119 1.08 -5.24 -7.13
C PRO A 119 -0.13 -4.39 -7.53
N SER A 120 -1.11 -4.99 -8.20
CA SER A 120 -2.32 -4.28 -8.64
C SER A 120 -3.12 -3.78 -7.42
N GLY A 121 -3.22 -4.61 -6.39
CA GLY A 121 -3.76 -4.24 -5.10
C GLY A 121 -3.00 -3.09 -4.45
N ALA A 122 -1.67 -3.19 -4.39
CA ALA A 122 -0.83 -2.14 -3.84
C ALA A 122 -1.00 -0.80 -4.59
N LEU A 123 -1.04 -0.82 -5.93
CA LEU A 123 -1.27 0.37 -6.77
C LEU A 123 -2.71 0.90 -6.70
N SER A 124 -3.68 0.11 -6.23
CA SER A 124 -5.03 0.61 -5.94
C SER A 124 -5.08 1.44 -4.65
N LEU A 125 -4.14 1.22 -3.72
CA LEU A 125 -4.02 1.98 -2.49
C LEU A 125 -2.97 3.10 -2.59
N LEU A 126 -1.96 2.92 -3.44
CA LEU A 126 -0.83 3.81 -3.59
C LEU A 126 -0.82 4.51 -4.94
N ARG A 127 -0.51 5.79 -4.91
CA ARG A 127 -0.20 6.60 -6.08
C ARG A 127 1.32 6.71 -6.24
N PRO A 128 1.90 6.25 -7.35
CA PRO A 128 3.31 6.44 -7.64
C PRO A 128 3.59 7.92 -7.97
N LYS A 129 4.74 8.40 -7.52
CA LYS A 129 5.28 9.73 -7.82
C LYS A 129 6.71 9.57 -8.31
N VAL A 130 6.96 10.05 -9.52
CA VAL A 130 8.24 9.93 -10.23
C VAL A 130 8.93 11.30 -10.22
N GLU A 131 10.12 11.38 -9.66
CA GLU A 131 10.96 12.58 -9.61
C GLU A 131 12.29 12.32 -10.32
N VAL A 132 12.74 13.24 -11.17
CA VAL A 132 14.06 13.15 -11.83
C VAL A 132 15.12 13.65 -10.86
N ILE A 133 16.25 12.92 -10.75
CA ILE A 133 17.41 13.30 -9.90
C ILE A 133 18.51 13.92 -10.75
#